data_AF-A0A1Q5JV84-F1
#
_entry.id   AF-A0A1Q5JV84-F1
#
_cell.length_a   1.000
_cell.length_b   1.000
_cell.length_c   1.000
_cell.angle_alpha   90.00
_cell.angle_beta   90.00
_cell.angle_gamma   90.00
#
_symmetry.space_group_name_H-M   'P 1'
#
loop_
_entity.id
_entity.type
_entity.pdbx_description
1 polymer ?
#
loop_
_entity_poly.entity_id
_entity_poly.type
_entity_poly.pdbx_seq_one_letter_code
_entity_poly.pdbx_strand_id
1 'polypeptide(L)'
;MISVDSKKKELIGDYRNAGHEWRPAGQPVRVKTHDFPGQAAKAIPYGIYDMTANTGWVSIGTDHDTAAFAVASIRRWWQVVGRHDYPGARRLLITADGGGSNGYRTRGWKTQLADLAAETGLGITVCHLPPGTSKWNKIEHRLFSHITMNWRGRPLTSHEVMLQTIAATTSRTGLTVQTELDSGEYPTGIRVSDDEIAALPITRHRFHGDWNYTLHPQRPTDTASTTGTQDEAMADGPPRLTRGSLQDPELTGMTRRQLNELIDVLTPAMEIQREQVLRNRRGHERLVAPGAGAKPRLTSADRVLATVLHLRKLATMDLLGQLFNTTAMTISRAAKDVRPLLEAHGVRIPASTARFRTPTDIARFLDLDKNKIKPTC
;
A
#
# COMPACT_ATOMS: atom_id res chain seq x y z
N MET A 1 -17.92 7.42 3.77
CA MET A 1 -16.97 6.67 2.88
C MET A 1 -16.66 7.59 1.72
N ILE A 2 -15.38 7.77 1.38
CA ILE A 2 -14.97 8.76 0.38
C ILE A 2 -14.23 8.13 -0.79
N SER A 3 -14.39 8.72 -1.97
CA SER A 3 -13.62 8.44 -3.18
C SER A 3 -12.74 9.65 -3.47
N VAL A 4 -11.44 9.44 -3.67
CA VAL A 4 -10.44 10.52 -3.80
C VAL A 4 -9.61 10.36 -5.05
N ASP A 5 -9.22 11.48 -5.65
CA ASP A 5 -8.34 11.51 -6.82
C ASP A 5 -7.86 12.95 -7.11
N SER A 6 -6.74 13.07 -7.83
CA SER A 6 -6.27 14.33 -8.41
C SER A 6 -6.90 14.51 -9.79
N LYS A 7 -7.56 15.65 -10.02
CA LYS A 7 -7.91 16.04 -11.39
C LYS A 7 -6.64 16.45 -12.15
N LYS A 8 -6.70 16.35 -13.47
CA LYS A 8 -5.71 16.96 -14.37
C LYS A 8 -5.42 18.41 -13.93
N LYS A 9 -4.13 18.78 -13.94
CA LYS A 9 -3.69 20.17 -13.70
C LYS A 9 -4.30 21.09 -14.74
N GLU A 10 -4.92 22.17 -14.27
CA GLU A 10 -5.57 23.16 -15.13
C GLU A 10 -4.68 24.41 -15.26
N LEU A 11 -4.71 25.03 -16.45
CA LEU A 11 -4.01 26.28 -16.72
C LEU A 11 -4.86 27.45 -16.23
N ILE A 12 -4.25 28.35 -15.46
CA ILE A 12 -4.88 29.60 -15.03
C ILE A 12 -4.50 30.72 -16.00
N GLY A 13 -5.52 31.43 -16.50
CA GLY A 13 -5.42 32.52 -17.45
C GLY A 13 -6.38 32.36 -18.63
N ASP A 14 -6.23 33.22 -19.64
CA ASP A 14 -7.06 33.23 -20.85
C ASP A 14 -6.71 32.08 -21.80
N TYR A 15 -6.67 30.84 -21.33
CA TYR A 15 -6.35 29.67 -22.14
C TYR A 15 -7.61 28.98 -22.67
N ARG A 16 -7.48 28.36 -23.84
CA ARG A 16 -8.58 27.62 -24.46
C ARG A 16 -9.01 26.46 -23.56
N ASN A 17 -10.27 26.49 -23.14
CA ASN A 17 -10.95 25.36 -22.50
C ASN A 17 -11.91 24.70 -23.50
N ALA A 18 -11.89 23.37 -23.60
CA ALA A 18 -12.72 22.65 -24.56
C ALA A 18 -14.22 22.79 -24.22
N GLY A 19 -15.05 22.94 -25.25
CA GLY A 19 -16.51 23.12 -25.11
C GLY A 19 -17.02 24.37 -25.81
N HIS A 20 -18.31 24.65 -25.62
CA HIS A 20 -18.99 25.81 -26.19
C HIS A 20 -19.85 26.49 -25.14
N GLU A 21 -19.84 27.82 -25.15
CA GLU A 21 -20.70 28.67 -24.34
C GLU A 21 -21.50 29.60 -25.27
N TRP A 22 -22.77 29.85 -24.93
CA TRP A 22 -23.60 30.81 -25.65
C TRP A 22 -23.11 32.24 -25.40
N ARG A 23 -22.84 32.97 -26.48
CA ARG A 23 -22.43 34.38 -26.47
C ARG A 23 -23.18 35.15 -27.56
N PRO A 24 -23.38 36.47 -27.39
CA PRO A 24 -23.85 37.32 -28.46
C PRO A 24 -23.01 37.14 -29.74
N ALA A 25 -23.68 37.14 -30.89
CA ALA A 25 -23.01 37.01 -32.18
C ALA A 25 -21.96 38.11 -32.35
N GLY A 26 -20.76 37.75 -32.85
CA GLY A 26 -19.66 38.67 -33.07
C GLY A 26 -18.81 39.01 -31.84
N GLN A 27 -19.14 38.47 -30.65
CA GLN A 27 -18.40 38.73 -29.40
C GLN A 27 -17.82 37.45 -28.78
N PRO A 28 -16.99 36.66 -29.50
CA PRO A 28 -16.34 35.50 -28.92
C PRO A 28 -15.28 35.92 -27.89
N VAL A 29 -15.12 35.12 -26.83
CA VAL A 29 -14.02 35.30 -25.88
C VAL A 29 -12.71 34.93 -26.57
N ARG A 30 -11.76 35.86 -26.60
CA ARG A 30 -10.42 35.60 -27.13
C ARG A 30 -9.62 34.80 -26.11
N VAL A 31 -9.05 33.69 -26.55
CA VAL A 31 -8.24 32.79 -25.72
C VAL A 31 -6.93 32.45 -26.41
N LYS A 32 -5.91 32.16 -25.62
CA LYS A 32 -4.62 31.61 -26.03
C LYS A 32 -4.79 30.12 -26.32
N THR A 33 -4.42 29.70 -27.52
CA THR A 33 -4.47 28.29 -27.94
C THR A 33 -3.29 27.47 -27.43
N HIS A 34 -2.16 28.13 -27.16
CA HIS A 34 -0.92 27.50 -26.74
C HIS A 34 -0.42 28.12 -25.43
N ASP A 35 0.15 27.28 -24.57
CA ASP A 35 0.97 27.68 -23.44
C ASP A 35 2.46 27.42 -23.73
N PHE A 36 3.32 28.28 -23.22
CA PHE A 36 4.78 28.05 -23.23
C PHE A 36 5.23 27.60 -21.84
N PRO A 37 6.16 26.64 -21.73
CA PRO A 37 6.68 26.17 -20.44
C PRO A 37 7.14 27.33 -19.55
N GLY A 38 6.62 27.41 -18.32
CA GLY A 38 7.00 28.40 -17.31
C GLY A 38 6.20 29.72 -17.30
N GLN A 39 5.33 29.97 -18.28
CA GLN A 39 4.56 31.23 -18.36
C GLN A 39 3.14 31.15 -17.77
N ALA A 40 2.59 29.95 -17.63
CA ALA A 40 1.22 29.75 -17.15
C ALA A 40 1.20 29.29 -15.69
N ALA A 41 0.49 30.03 -14.85
CA ALA A 41 0.13 29.55 -13.51
C ALA A 41 -0.73 28.27 -13.66
N LYS A 42 -0.49 27.29 -12.79
CA LYS A 42 -1.18 26.00 -12.81
C LYS A 42 -1.88 25.78 -11.50
N ALA A 43 -3.09 25.24 -11.58
CA ALA A 43 -3.87 24.82 -10.43
C ALA A 43 -4.01 23.30 -10.43
N ILE A 44 -3.97 22.69 -9.24
CA ILE A 44 -4.03 21.25 -9.04
C ILE A 44 -5.29 20.94 -8.21
N PRO A 45 -6.41 20.53 -8.83
CA PRO A 45 -7.61 20.19 -8.10
C PRO A 45 -7.49 18.79 -7.51
N TYR A 46 -7.49 18.68 -6.19
CA TYR A 46 -7.62 17.41 -5.49
C TYR A 46 -9.02 17.25 -4.94
N GLY A 47 -9.71 16.19 -5.36
CA GLY A 47 -11.11 16.00 -5.03
C GLY A 47 -11.34 14.93 -3.97
N ILE A 48 -12.35 15.15 -3.13
CA ILE A 48 -12.93 14.20 -2.20
C ILE A 48 -14.42 14.12 -2.49
N TYR A 49 -14.91 12.96 -2.92
CA TYR A 49 -16.33 12.70 -3.12
C TYR A 49 -16.87 11.82 -2.00
N ASP A 50 -17.75 12.38 -1.17
CA ASP A 50 -18.50 11.62 -0.19
C ASP A 50 -19.66 10.89 -0.87
N MET A 51 -19.52 9.57 -0.96
CA MET A 51 -20.49 8.71 -1.63
C MET A 51 -21.80 8.54 -0.84
N THR A 52 -21.80 8.85 0.46
CA THR A 52 -22.98 8.70 1.33
C THR A 52 -23.81 9.97 1.30
N ALA A 53 -23.18 11.13 1.48
CA ALA A 53 -23.85 12.42 1.45
C ALA A 53 -24.10 12.94 0.02
N ASN A 54 -23.47 12.34 -0.99
CA ASN A 54 -23.43 12.83 -2.37
C ASN A 54 -22.91 14.29 -2.44
N THR A 55 -21.85 14.58 -1.69
CA THR A 55 -21.20 15.90 -1.65
C THR A 55 -19.77 15.80 -2.14
N GLY A 56 -19.29 16.88 -2.76
CA GLY A 56 -17.91 17.03 -3.22
C GLY A 56 -17.17 18.08 -2.40
N TRP A 57 -15.89 17.82 -2.18
CA TRP A 57 -14.93 18.80 -1.73
C TRP A 57 -13.76 18.83 -2.71
N VAL A 58 -13.29 20.02 -3.05
CA VAL A 58 -12.12 20.19 -3.92
C VAL A 58 -11.14 21.17 -3.31
N SER A 59 -9.91 20.74 -3.08
CA SER A 59 -8.80 21.63 -2.73
C SER A 59 -8.03 22.01 -3.99
N ILE A 60 -7.82 23.31 -4.20
CA ILE A 60 -7.09 23.86 -5.35
C ILE A 60 -5.66 24.18 -4.91
N GLY A 61 -4.72 23.28 -5.19
CA GLY A 61 -3.31 23.47 -4.86
C GLY A 61 -2.60 24.35 -5.89
N THR A 62 -1.67 25.19 -5.41
CA THR A 62 -0.84 26.08 -6.24
C THR A 62 0.61 25.63 -6.38
N ASP A 63 1.02 24.58 -5.66
CA ASP A 63 2.39 24.07 -5.63
C ASP A 63 2.54 22.73 -6.39
N HIS A 64 2.73 21.60 -5.71
CA HIS A 64 2.93 20.29 -6.31
C HIS A 64 1.85 19.26 -5.92
N ASP A 65 1.54 18.35 -6.85
CA ASP A 65 0.67 17.20 -6.60
C ASP A 65 1.47 16.11 -5.87
N THR A 66 1.60 16.26 -4.55
CA THR A 66 2.31 15.32 -3.68
C THR A 66 1.35 14.56 -2.78
N ALA A 67 1.83 13.46 -2.20
CA ALA A 67 1.08 12.74 -1.18
C ALA A 67 0.68 13.62 0.02
N ALA A 68 1.54 14.58 0.41
CA ALA A 68 1.25 15.51 1.48
C ALA A 68 0.08 16.44 1.10
N PHE A 69 0.03 16.93 -0.14
CA PHE A 69 -1.09 17.73 -0.64
C PHE A 69 -2.40 16.92 -0.68
N ALA A 70 -2.35 15.69 -1.18
CA ALA A 70 -3.51 14.79 -1.21
C ALA A 70 -4.09 14.55 0.20
N VAL A 71 -3.25 14.23 1.19
CA VAL A 71 -3.69 14.03 2.57
C VAL A 71 -4.12 15.34 3.23
N ALA A 72 -3.46 16.46 2.96
CA ALA A 72 -3.89 17.77 3.45
C ALA A 72 -5.29 18.14 2.94
N SER A 73 -5.62 17.78 1.69
CA SER A 73 -6.96 17.96 1.14
C SER A 73 -8.01 17.13 1.89
N ILE A 74 -7.70 15.86 2.21
CA ILE A 74 -8.58 15.01 3.04
C ILE A 74 -8.70 15.57 4.46
N ARG A 75 -7.60 16.06 5.04
CA ARG A 75 -7.57 16.69 6.36
C ARG A 75 -8.51 17.90 6.41
N ARG A 76 -8.45 18.79 5.44
CA ARG A 76 -9.34 19.97 5.36
C ARG A 76 -10.80 19.57 5.23
N TRP A 77 -11.11 18.67 4.30
CA TRP A 77 -12.47 18.12 4.17
C TRP A 77 -12.98 17.55 5.50
N TRP A 78 -12.16 16.78 6.21
CA TRP A 78 -12.54 16.21 7.50
C TRP A 78 -12.81 17.29 8.55
N GLN A 79 -11.96 18.33 8.64
CA GLN A 79 -12.11 19.39 9.63
C GLN A 79 -13.33 20.29 9.36
N VAL A 80 -13.61 20.61 8.09
CA VAL A 80 -14.68 21.54 7.72
C VAL A 80 -16.03 20.84 7.63
N VAL A 81 -16.07 19.62 7.10
CA VAL A 81 -17.32 18.91 6.77
C VAL A 81 -17.39 17.58 7.51
N GLY A 82 -16.43 16.68 7.28
CA GLY A 82 -16.54 15.27 7.67
C GLY A 82 -16.77 15.03 9.17
N ARG A 83 -16.08 15.74 10.06
CA ARG A 83 -16.24 15.59 11.52
C ARG A 83 -17.61 16.06 12.03
N HIS A 84 -18.23 17.00 11.32
CA HIS A 84 -19.52 17.59 11.69
C HIS A 84 -20.67 16.72 11.16
N ASP A 85 -20.55 16.21 9.94
CA ASP A 85 -21.53 15.31 9.33
C ASP A 85 -21.48 13.90 9.96
N TYR A 86 -20.32 13.47 10.47
CA TYR A 86 -20.11 12.15 11.06
C TYR A 86 -19.44 12.20 12.46
N PRO A 87 -20.08 12.79 13.48
CA PRO A 87 -19.47 13.04 14.79
C PRO A 87 -19.10 11.76 15.56
N GLY A 88 -19.77 10.64 15.28
CA GLY A 88 -19.50 9.33 15.89
C GLY A 88 -18.54 8.44 15.10
N ALA A 89 -17.99 8.91 13.98
CA ALA A 89 -17.14 8.07 13.14
C ALA A 89 -15.82 7.73 13.85
N ARG A 90 -15.48 6.44 13.85
CA ARG A 90 -14.19 5.91 14.31
C ARG A 90 -13.33 5.36 13.17
N ARG A 91 -13.90 5.30 11.96
CA ARG A 91 -13.30 4.66 10.79
C ARG A 91 -13.62 5.46 9.55
N LEU A 92 -12.62 5.66 8.70
CA LEU A 92 -12.76 6.29 7.39
C LEU A 92 -12.35 5.28 6.32
N LEU A 93 -13.24 4.99 5.38
CA LEU A 93 -12.92 4.20 4.20
C LEU A 93 -12.69 5.14 3.01
N ILE A 94 -11.50 5.02 2.42
CA ILE A 94 -11.02 5.77 1.26
C ILE A 94 -10.88 4.82 0.07
N THR A 95 -11.55 5.12 -1.03
CA THR A 95 -11.31 4.46 -2.32
C THR A 95 -10.48 5.39 -3.20
N ALA A 96 -9.33 4.92 -3.68
CA ALA A 96 -8.42 5.69 -4.50
C ALA A 96 -8.03 4.90 -5.75
N ASP A 97 -7.67 5.59 -6.82
CA ASP A 97 -6.97 4.94 -7.93
C ASP A 97 -5.53 4.61 -7.51
N GLY A 98 -4.82 3.81 -8.30
CA GLY A 98 -3.48 3.32 -7.93
C GLY A 98 -2.31 4.25 -8.29
N GLY A 99 -2.58 5.44 -8.83
CA GLY A 99 -1.59 6.34 -9.44
C GLY A 99 -1.18 7.53 -8.58
N GLY A 100 -0.29 8.38 -9.09
CA GLY A 100 -0.06 9.73 -8.56
C GLY A 100 0.29 9.85 -7.07
N SER A 101 -0.22 10.91 -6.45
CA SER A 101 0.02 11.32 -5.07
C SER A 101 -0.62 10.40 -4.02
N ASN A 102 -1.74 9.77 -4.38
CA ASN A 102 -2.51 8.80 -3.58
C ASN A 102 -2.15 7.33 -3.88
N GLY A 103 -1.11 7.07 -4.67
CA GLY A 103 -0.79 5.73 -5.13
C GLY A 103 -0.35 4.77 -4.03
N TYR A 104 -0.72 3.48 -4.17
CA TYR A 104 -0.42 2.45 -3.17
C TYR A 104 1.08 2.19 -2.92
N ARG A 105 1.94 2.55 -3.89
CA ARG A 105 3.41 2.44 -3.78
C ARG A 105 4.03 3.65 -3.09
N THR A 106 3.32 4.75 -3.02
CA THR A 106 3.83 6.03 -2.53
C THR A 106 4.01 5.94 -1.01
N ARG A 107 5.27 6.03 -0.57
CA ARG A 107 5.62 5.97 0.86
C ARG A 107 5.02 7.16 1.63
N GLY A 108 5.15 8.35 1.05
CA GLY A 108 4.57 9.59 1.60
C GLY A 108 3.06 9.50 1.81
N TRP A 109 2.34 8.77 0.96
CA TRP A 109 0.89 8.59 1.11
C TRP A 109 0.56 7.82 2.40
N LYS A 110 1.30 6.75 2.68
CA LYS A 110 1.10 5.94 3.88
C LYS A 110 1.52 6.67 5.15
N THR A 111 2.64 7.40 5.13
CA THR A 111 3.09 8.16 6.30
C THR A 111 2.14 9.30 6.63
N GLN A 112 1.76 10.11 5.63
CA GLN A 112 0.85 11.24 5.83
C GLN A 112 -0.53 10.78 6.29
N LEU A 113 -1.06 9.67 5.76
CA LEU A 113 -2.32 9.10 6.25
C LEU A 113 -2.19 8.54 7.68
N ALA A 114 -1.00 8.07 8.09
CA ALA A 114 -0.78 7.62 9.46
C ALA A 114 -0.83 8.81 10.43
N ASP A 115 -0.20 9.92 10.04
CA ASP A 115 -0.28 11.18 10.79
C ASP A 115 -1.73 11.65 10.90
N LEU A 116 -2.47 11.66 9.79
CA LEU A 116 -3.89 12.01 9.79
C LEU A 116 -4.73 11.06 10.68
N ALA A 117 -4.44 9.76 10.67
CA ALA A 117 -5.12 8.80 11.54
C ALA A 117 -4.85 9.12 13.01
N ALA A 118 -3.60 9.43 13.38
CA ALA A 118 -3.21 9.82 14.73
C ALA A 118 -3.88 11.13 15.17
N GLU A 119 -3.92 12.15 14.29
CA GLU A 119 -4.55 13.45 14.55
C GLU A 119 -6.06 13.34 14.75
N THR A 120 -6.73 12.54 13.92
CA THR A 120 -8.21 12.47 13.91
C THR A 120 -8.77 11.40 14.83
N GLY A 121 -7.93 10.44 15.27
CA GLY A 121 -8.38 9.26 15.99
C GLY A 121 -9.13 8.24 15.11
N LEU A 122 -9.12 8.41 13.78
CA LEU A 122 -9.82 7.52 12.85
C LEU A 122 -8.93 6.34 12.44
N GLY A 123 -9.51 5.13 12.42
CA GLY A 123 -8.94 4.02 11.66
C GLY A 123 -9.15 4.25 10.16
N ILE A 124 -8.10 4.63 9.44
CA ILE A 124 -8.19 4.97 8.01
C ILE A 124 -7.90 3.72 7.18
N THR A 125 -8.91 3.23 6.48
CA THR A 125 -8.79 2.12 5.53
C THR A 125 -8.72 2.64 4.12
N VAL A 126 -7.72 2.23 3.36
CA VAL A 126 -7.57 2.57 1.95
C VAL A 126 -7.76 1.33 1.10
N CYS A 127 -8.64 1.42 0.11
CA CYS A 127 -8.83 0.40 -0.92
C CYS A 127 -8.48 0.99 -2.28
N HIS A 128 -7.43 0.49 -2.91
CA HIS A 128 -7.04 0.97 -4.24
C HIS A 128 -7.73 0.15 -5.32
N LEU A 129 -8.18 0.84 -6.37
CA LEU A 129 -8.63 0.18 -7.58
C LEU A 129 -7.42 -0.40 -8.35
N PRO A 130 -7.60 -1.52 -9.09
CA PRO A 130 -6.54 -2.07 -9.93
C PRO A 130 -5.94 -1.08 -10.95
N PRO A 131 -4.66 -1.21 -11.32
CA PRO A 131 -4.08 -0.41 -12.39
C PRO A 131 -4.91 -0.46 -13.68
N GLY A 132 -5.07 0.69 -14.34
CA GLY A 132 -5.89 0.82 -15.56
C GLY A 132 -7.39 0.89 -15.32
N THR A 133 -7.83 0.99 -14.06
CA THR A 133 -9.26 1.06 -13.71
C THR A 133 -9.66 2.39 -13.06
N SER A 134 -8.88 3.47 -13.23
CA SER A 134 -9.21 4.82 -12.73
C SER A 134 -10.59 5.29 -13.17
N LYS A 135 -11.01 4.93 -14.40
CA LYS A 135 -12.37 5.15 -14.89
C LYS A 135 -13.49 4.51 -14.05
N TRP A 136 -13.19 3.67 -13.07
CA TRP A 136 -14.20 3.08 -12.19
C TRP A 136 -14.19 3.74 -10.80
N ASN A 137 -13.24 4.64 -10.54
CA ASN A 137 -13.23 5.48 -9.35
C ASN A 137 -14.47 6.37 -9.37
N LYS A 138 -15.24 6.40 -8.26
CA LYS A 138 -16.57 7.04 -8.25
C LYS A 138 -16.48 8.54 -8.45
N ILE A 139 -15.44 9.17 -7.91
CA ILE A 139 -15.17 10.59 -8.04
C ILE A 139 -15.08 11.05 -9.51
N GLU A 140 -14.54 10.22 -10.41
CA GLU A 140 -14.41 10.56 -11.83
C GLU A 140 -15.78 10.83 -12.47
N HIS A 141 -16.76 9.95 -12.20
CA HIS A 141 -18.09 10.03 -12.79
C HIS A 141 -19.07 10.88 -11.99
N ARG A 142 -18.86 11.02 -10.69
CA ARG A 142 -19.82 11.67 -9.79
C ARG A 142 -19.43 13.09 -9.40
N LEU A 143 -18.15 13.45 -9.47
CA LEU A 143 -17.68 14.79 -9.14
C LEU A 143 -17.00 15.43 -10.34
N PHE A 144 -15.93 14.82 -10.86
CA PHE A 144 -15.11 15.45 -11.89
C PHE A 144 -15.80 15.59 -13.25
N SER A 145 -16.68 14.66 -13.63
CA SER A 145 -17.51 14.79 -14.83
C SER A 145 -18.40 16.04 -14.76
N HIS A 146 -19.04 16.28 -13.62
CA HIS A 146 -19.93 17.42 -13.40
C HIS A 146 -19.15 18.74 -13.37
N ILE A 147 -17.99 18.78 -12.71
CA ILE A 147 -17.10 19.94 -12.73
C ILE A 147 -16.66 20.26 -14.17
N THR A 148 -16.22 19.25 -14.93
CA THR A 148 -15.84 19.43 -16.34
C THR A 148 -17.00 19.95 -17.18
N MET A 149 -18.23 19.46 -16.96
CA MET A 149 -19.41 19.97 -17.66
C MET A 149 -19.72 21.42 -17.30
N ASN A 150 -19.49 21.84 -16.04
CA ASN A 150 -19.87 23.16 -15.55
C ASN A 150 -18.99 24.29 -16.11
N TRP A 151 -17.68 24.06 -16.31
CA TRP A 151 -16.77 25.10 -16.80
C TRP A 151 -16.37 24.97 -18.27
N ARG A 152 -16.96 24.03 -19.02
CA ARG A 152 -16.61 23.80 -20.43
C ARG A 152 -16.78 25.08 -21.26
N GLY A 153 -15.83 25.36 -22.15
CA GLY A 153 -15.85 26.55 -23.00
C GLY A 153 -15.57 27.88 -22.28
N ARG A 154 -15.33 27.88 -20.96
CA ARG A 154 -14.96 29.08 -20.19
C ARG A 154 -13.46 29.05 -19.84
N PRO A 155 -12.69 30.12 -20.10
CA PRO A 155 -11.32 30.22 -19.60
C PRO A 155 -11.33 30.37 -18.08
N LEU A 156 -10.40 29.67 -17.41
CA LEU A 156 -10.20 29.76 -15.96
C LEU A 156 -9.22 30.92 -15.68
N THR A 157 -9.70 32.14 -15.82
CA THR A 157 -8.86 33.35 -15.84
C THR A 157 -8.12 33.62 -14.53
N SER A 158 -8.65 33.14 -13.42
CA SER A 158 -8.03 33.24 -12.09
C SER A 158 -8.38 32.02 -11.22
N HIS A 159 -7.64 31.86 -10.11
CA HIS A 159 -8.00 30.88 -9.08
C HIS A 159 -9.40 31.13 -8.52
N GLU A 160 -9.81 32.39 -8.38
CA GLU A 160 -11.16 32.74 -7.93
C GLU A 160 -12.24 32.26 -8.90
N VAL A 161 -12.06 32.49 -10.22
CA VAL A 161 -12.98 31.97 -11.23
C VAL A 161 -13.07 30.44 -11.19
N MET A 162 -11.93 29.78 -10.98
CA MET A 162 -11.89 28.33 -10.82
C MET A 162 -12.67 27.85 -9.59
N LEU A 163 -12.47 28.48 -8.43
CA LEU A 163 -13.20 28.19 -7.20
C LEU A 163 -14.70 28.41 -7.41
N GLN A 164 -15.11 29.58 -7.88
CA GLN A 164 -16.53 29.89 -8.10
C GLN A 164 -17.20 28.91 -9.06
N THR A 165 -16.50 28.51 -10.12
CA THR A 165 -17.08 27.57 -11.09
C THR A 165 -17.14 26.14 -10.55
N ILE A 166 -16.19 25.71 -9.73
CA ILE A 166 -16.28 24.41 -9.05
C ILE A 166 -17.41 24.43 -8.03
N ALA A 167 -17.49 25.47 -7.19
CA ALA A 167 -18.51 25.63 -6.16
C ALA A 167 -19.94 25.63 -6.74
N ALA A 168 -20.11 26.25 -7.92
CA ALA A 168 -21.40 26.27 -8.62
C ALA A 168 -21.81 24.92 -9.22
N THR A 169 -20.97 23.88 -9.13
CA THR A 169 -21.27 22.57 -9.71
C THR A 169 -22.39 21.88 -8.92
N THR A 170 -23.49 21.60 -9.61
CA THR A 170 -24.62 20.82 -9.07
C THR A 170 -25.05 19.72 -10.03
N SER A 171 -25.83 18.75 -9.55
CA SER A 171 -26.42 17.71 -10.38
C SER A 171 -27.90 17.52 -10.09
N ARG A 172 -28.63 16.92 -11.05
CA ARG A 172 -30.04 16.53 -10.87
C ARG A 172 -30.26 15.58 -9.69
N THR A 173 -29.23 14.86 -9.26
CA THR A 173 -29.30 13.95 -8.11
C THR A 173 -28.90 14.64 -6.80
N GLY A 174 -28.74 15.97 -6.79
CA GLY A 174 -28.45 16.76 -5.60
C GLY A 174 -26.97 16.84 -5.23
N LEU A 175 -26.03 16.65 -6.17
CA LEU A 175 -24.61 16.91 -5.89
C LEU A 175 -24.42 18.38 -5.51
N THR A 176 -23.71 18.64 -4.43
CA THR A 176 -23.19 19.96 -4.06
C THR A 176 -21.68 19.87 -3.89
N VAL A 177 -20.96 20.94 -4.23
CA VAL A 177 -19.49 20.97 -4.19
C VAL A 177 -19.01 22.16 -3.39
N GLN A 178 -18.19 21.90 -2.38
CA GLN A 178 -17.40 22.91 -1.68
C GLN A 178 -15.98 22.91 -2.22
N THR A 179 -15.33 24.07 -2.17
CA THR A 179 -13.99 24.24 -2.73
C THR A 179 -13.21 25.28 -1.97
N GLU A 180 -11.91 25.07 -1.86
CA GLU A 180 -11.00 25.93 -1.12
C GLU A 180 -9.66 26.04 -1.84
N LEU A 181 -9.03 27.22 -1.79
CA LEU A 181 -7.66 27.39 -2.24
C LEU A 181 -6.70 26.86 -1.20
N ASP A 182 -5.74 26.05 -1.63
CA ASP A 182 -4.65 25.57 -0.80
C ASP A 182 -3.34 26.24 -1.21
N SER A 183 -2.93 27.23 -0.43
CA SER A 183 -1.65 27.93 -0.57
C SER A 183 -0.52 27.29 0.24
N GLY A 184 -0.70 26.05 0.70
CA GLY A 184 0.33 25.29 1.40
C GLY A 184 1.52 24.93 0.50
N GLU A 185 2.68 24.76 1.11
CA GLU A 185 3.90 24.33 0.43
C GLU A 185 4.06 22.80 0.53
N TYR A 186 4.32 22.15 -0.60
CA TYR A 186 4.33 20.70 -0.73
C TYR A 186 5.58 20.26 -1.50
N PRO A 187 6.77 20.33 -0.87
CA PRO A 187 8.04 20.05 -1.56
C PRO A 187 8.08 18.62 -2.12
N THR A 188 8.68 18.49 -3.30
CA THR A 188 8.89 17.20 -3.94
C THR A 188 10.19 16.54 -3.46
N GLY A 189 10.33 15.24 -3.70
CA GLY A 189 11.59 14.52 -3.42
C GLY A 189 11.82 14.17 -1.95
N ILE A 190 10.83 14.36 -1.07
CA ILE A 190 10.90 13.91 0.32
C ILE A 190 11.09 12.39 0.35
N ARG A 191 12.18 11.95 0.97
CA ARG A 191 12.52 10.53 1.10
C ARG A 191 11.99 10.01 2.42
N VAL A 192 11.26 8.90 2.35
CA VAL A 192 10.84 8.14 3.52
C VAL A 192 11.67 6.85 3.56
N SER A 193 12.41 6.67 4.64
CA SER A 193 13.25 5.52 4.92
C SER A 193 12.46 4.21 5.03
N ASP A 194 13.16 3.08 5.01
CA ASP A 194 12.53 1.78 5.24
C ASP A 194 12.06 1.61 6.70
N ASP A 195 12.80 2.18 7.65
CA ASP A 195 12.50 2.11 9.08
C ASP A 195 11.21 2.88 9.41
N GLU A 196 11.05 4.09 8.86
CA GLU A 196 9.81 4.87 9.01
C GLU A 196 8.59 4.12 8.47
N ILE A 197 8.72 3.45 7.30
CA ILE A 197 7.63 2.64 6.73
C ILE A 197 7.33 1.40 7.58
N ALA A 198 8.36 0.77 8.15
CA ALA A 198 8.19 -0.40 9.00
C ALA A 198 7.55 -0.05 10.35
N ALA A 199 7.79 1.16 10.85
CA ALA A 199 7.25 1.66 12.11
C ALA A 199 5.77 2.08 12.02
N LEU A 200 5.21 2.24 10.82
CA LEU A 200 3.83 2.69 10.66
C LEU A 200 2.82 1.75 11.35
N PRO A 201 1.76 2.30 11.98
CA PRO A 201 0.66 1.55 12.59
C PRO A 201 -0.28 0.95 11.52
N ILE A 202 0.26 0.11 10.64
CA ILE A 202 -0.42 -0.38 9.44
C ILE A 202 -0.77 -1.88 9.56
N THR A 203 -2.05 -2.20 9.32
CA THR A 203 -2.50 -3.58 9.09
C THR A 203 -2.83 -3.76 7.62
N ARG A 204 -2.07 -4.63 6.94
CA ARG A 204 -2.32 -4.98 5.54
C ARG A 204 -3.46 -5.98 5.45
N HIS A 205 -4.34 -5.81 4.47
CA HIS A 205 -5.49 -6.70 4.30
C HIS A 205 -5.07 -8.03 3.66
N ARG A 206 -5.85 -9.09 3.91
CA ARG A 206 -5.62 -10.42 3.32
C ARG A 206 -5.68 -10.41 1.79
N PHE A 207 -6.66 -9.69 1.25
CA PHE A 207 -6.85 -9.52 -0.19
C PHE A 207 -6.12 -8.26 -0.67
N HIS A 208 -5.11 -8.45 -1.51
CA HIS A 208 -4.23 -7.39 -2.03
C HIS A 208 -3.69 -6.46 -0.94
N GLY A 209 -3.06 -7.00 0.10
CA GLY A 209 -2.48 -6.23 1.22
C GLY A 209 -1.35 -5.27 0.82
N ASP A 210 -0.82 -5.41 -0.39
CA ASP A 210 0.07 -4.45 -1.02
C ASP A 210 -0.64 -3.15 -1.43
N TRP A 211 -1.94 -3.23 -1.72
CA TRP A 211 -2.80 -2.12 -2.13
C TRP A 211 -3.75 -1.70 -1.01
N ASN A 212 -4.31 -2.66 -0.28
CA ASN A 212 -5.38 -2.47 0.67
C ASN A 212 -4.87 -2.62 2.10
N TYR A 213 -5.10 -1.60 2.92
CA TYR A 213 -4.56 -1.56 4.26
C TYR A 213 -5.38 -0.63 5.16
N THR A 214 -5.22 -0.81 6.46
CA THR A 214 -5.77 0.06 7.49
C THR A 214 -4.64 0.65 8.30
N LEU A 215 -4.61 1.97 8.42
CA LEU A 215 -3.75 2.73 9.32
C LEU A 215 -4.54 3.02 10.59
N HIS A 216 -3.92 2.71 11.73
CA HIS A 216 -4.55 2.86 13.03
C HIS A 216 -4.09 4.15 13.72
N PRO A 217 -4.97 4.78 14.51
CA PRO A 217 -4.59 5.87 15.37
C PRO A 217 -3.72 5.31 16.52
N GLN A 218 -2.41 5.24 16.34
CA GLN A 218 -1.50 5.10 17.48
C GLN A 218 -1.21 6.49 18.00
N ARG A 219 -1.52 6.73 19.29
CA ARG A 219 -1.07 7.94 19.99
C ARG A 219 0.45 8.00 19.91
N PRO A 220 1.07 9.17 19.70
CA PRO A 220 2.44 9.38 20.12
C PRO A 220 2.46 9.15 21.63
N THR A 221 3.06 8.05 22.09
CA THR A 221 3.49 7.96 23.48
C THR A 221 4.86 8.61 23.55
N ASP A 222 4.93 9.66 24.35
CA ASP A 222 6.07 10.54 24.60
C ASP A 222 7.40 9.81 24.75
N THR A 223 8.44 10.46 24.23
CA THR A 223 9.82 10.15 24.57
C THR A 223 10.20 10.93 25.85
N ALA A 224 10.82 10.22 26.79
CA ALA A 224 11.65 10.72 27.90
C ALA A 224 10.99 11.39 29.12
N SER A 225 10.98 10.68 30.26
CA SER A 225 11.83 10.96 31.44
C SER A 225 11.41 10.08 32.62
N THR A 226 12.28 9.20 33.11
CA THR A 226 12.80 9.21 34.50
C THR A 226 13.85 8.10 34.65
N THR A 227 15.00 8.53 35.16
CA THR A 227 16.25 7.84 35.46
C THR A 227 16.11 6.79 36.59
N GLY A 228 16.88 5.70 36.51
CA GLY A 228 17.09 4.68 37.57
C GLY A 228 15.98 3.61 37.59
N THR A 229 16.23 2.31 37.46
CA THR A 229 17.31 1.51 38.05
C THR A 229 17.53 0.29 37.16
N GLN A 230 18.79 -0.12 36.98
CA GLN A 230 19.16 -1.39 36.38
C GLN A 230 18.71 -2.56 37.26
N ASP A 231 18.55 -3.71 36.62
CA ASP A 231 18.17 -5.04 37.15
C ASP A 231 16.69 -5.29 37.40
N GLU A 232 16.01 -5.73 36.33
CA GLU A 232 15.39 -7.05 36.24
C GLU A 232 14.90 -7.29 34.80
N ALA A 233 15.83 -7.70 33.94
CA ALA A 233 15.51 -8.20 32.61
C ALA A 233 15.48 -9.72 32.66
N MET A 234 14.29 -10.33 32.56
CA MET A 234 14.03 -11.52 31.73
C MET A 234 12.53 -11.72 31.48
N ALA A 235 12.19 -11.90 30.21
CA ALA A 235 10.95 -12.47 29.64
C ALA A 235 9.79 -11.53 29.19
N ASP A 236 10.03 -10.65 28.21
CA ASP A 236 9.06 -10.49 27.10
C ASP A 236 9.78 -9.90 25.86
N GLY A 237 10.24 -10.77 24.96
CA GLY A 237 10.74 -10.35 23.65
C GLY A 237 9.60 -10.28 22.62
N PRO A 238 9.79 -9.57 21.49
CA PRO A 238 8.81 -9.56 20.41
C PRO A 238 8.47 -11.00 19.98
N PRO A 239 7.23 -11.29 19.55
CA PRO A 239 6.78 -12.63 19.23
C PRO A 239 7.75 -13.30 18.25
N ARG A 240 8.51 -14.28 18.74
CA ARG A 240 9.46 -15.01 17.92
C ARG A 240 8.65 -15.91 16.99
N LEU A 241 8.68 -15.61 15.70
CA LEU A 241 8.18 -16.52 14.67
C LEU A 241 8.87 -17.87 14.86
N THR A 242 8.06 -18.89 15.13
CA THR A 242 8.56 -20.26 15.23
C THR A 242 8.50 -20.93 13.86
N ARG A 243 9.22 -22.03 13.71
CA ARG A 243 9.11 -22.90 12.53
C ARG A 243 7.65 -23.30 12.27
N GLY A 244 6.87 -23.57 13.32
CA GLY A 244 5.44 -23.91 13.22
C GLY A 244 4.59 -22.75 12.69
N SER A 245 4.94 -21.50 13.02
CA SER A 245 4.29 -20.31 12.48
C SER A 245 4.53 -20.16 10.97
N LEU A 246 5.72 -20.52 10.48
CA LEU A 246 6.05 -20.44 9.04
C LEU A 246 5.36 -21.52 8.21
N GLN A 247 4.92 -22.62 8.83
CA GLN A 247 4.14 -23.69 8.19
C GLN A 247 2.63 -23.36 8.14
N ASP A 248 2.23 -22.15 8.52
CA ASP A 248 0.82 -21.80 8.54
C ASP A 248 0.19 -21.91 7.13
N PRO A 249 -1.03 -22.49 7.01
CA PRO A 249 -1.71 -22.60 5.72
C PRO A 249 -1.92 -21.28 4.99
N GLU A 250 -2.05 -20.17 5.72
CA GLU A 250 -2.19 -18.85 5.10
C GLU A 250 -0.91 -18.39 4.39
N LEU A 251 0.25 -18.76 4.94
CA LEU A 251 1.54 -18.49 4.31
C LEU A 251 1.81 -19.47 3.17
N THR A 252 1.74 -20.77 3.46
CA THR A 252 2.14 -21.82 2.52
C THR A 252 1.14 -22.04 1.38
N GLY A 253 -0.13 -21.65 1.57
CA GLY A 253 -1.20 -21.87 0.60
C GLY A 253 -1.68 -23.32 0.53
N MET A 254 -1.28 -24.16 1.48
CA MET A 254 -1.64 -25.57 1.59
C MET A 254 -1.80 -25.96 3.06
N THR A 255 -2.55 -27.01 3.36
CA THR A 255 -2.70 -27.48 4.74
C THR A 255 -1.36 -27.99 5.30
N ARG A 256 -1.18 -27.97 6.63
CA ARG A 256 0.02 -28.53 7.27
C ARG A 256 0.24 -30.00 6.90
N ARG A 257 -0.83 -30.76 6.71
CA ARG A 257 -0.77 -32.16 6.25
C ARG A 257 -0.21 -32.25 4.82
N GLN A 258 -0.74 -31.46 3.89
CA GLN A 258 -0.24 -31.42 2.51
C GLN A 258 1.22 -30.96 2.43
N LEU A 259 1.62 -30.01 3.28
CA LEU A 259 3.02 -29.59 3.36
C LEU A 259 3.92 -30.72 3.86
N ASN A 260 3.49 -31.47 4.89
CA ASN A 260 4.25 -32.60 5.40
C ASN A 260 4.36 -33.72 4.37
N GLU A 261 3.24 -34.08 3.71
CA GLU A 261 3.23 -35.04 2.59
C GLU A 261 4.21 -34.61 1.48
N LEU A 262 4.22 -33.31 1.13
CA LEU A 262 5.15 -32.77 0.15
C LEU A 262 6.61 -32.87 0.60
N ILE A 263 6.91 -32.59 1.87
CA ILE A 263 8.24 -32.73 2.44
C ILE A 263 8.69 -34.20 2.41
N ASP A 264 7.81 -35.13 2.76
CA ASP A 264 8.11 -36.57 2.79
C ASP A 264 8.38 -37.10 1.37
N VAL A 265 7.63 -36.63 0.37
CA VAL A 265 7.83 -37.00 -1.04
C VAL A 265 9.13 -36.41 -1.61
N LEU A 266 9.43 -35.14 -1.32
CA LEU A 266 10.57 -34.45 -1.91
C LEU A 266 11.90 -34.77 -1.22
N THR A 267 11.91 -35.12 0.06
CA THR A 267 13.14 -35.35 0.82
C THR A 267 14.04 -36.43 0.20
N PRO A 268 13.53 -37.63 -0.16
CA PRO A 268 14.34 -38.65 -0.83
C PRO A 268 14.86 -38.19 -2.20
N ALA A 269 14.02 -37.51 -3.00
CA ALA A 269 14.39 -37.02 -4.32
C ALA A 269 15.52 -35.97 -4.24
N MET A 270 15.48 -35.09 -3.23
CA MET A 270 16.53 -34.11 -2.96
C MET A 270 17.85 -34.75 -2.55
N GLU A 271 17.81 -35.84 -1.77
CA GLU A 271 19.02 -36.58 -1.40
C GLU A 271 19.67 -37.24 -2.61
N ILE A 272 18.87 -37.86 -3.48
CA ILE A 272 19.34 -38.44 -4.75
C ILE A 272 19.98 -37.36 -5.63
N GLN A 273 19.31 -36.22 -5.84
CA GLN A 273 19.83 -35.12 -6.64
C GLN A 273 21.14 -34.56 -6.08
N ARG A 274 21.24 -34.42 -4.75
CA ARG A 274 22.46 -33.97 -4.07
C ARG A 274 23.61 -34.94 -4.28
N GLU A 275 23.36 -36.24 -4.11
CA GLU A 275 24.39 -37.27 -4.30
C GLU A 275 24.85 -37.31 -5.77
N GLN A 276 23.94 -37.15 -6.73
CA GLN A 276 24.28 -37.07 -8.16
C GLN A 276 25.18 -35.87 -8.47
N VAL A 277 24.87 -34.68 -7.94
CA VAL A 277 25.71 -33.48 -8.10
C VAL A 277 27.09 -33.69 -7.50
N LEU A 278 27.17 -34.32 -6.32
CA LEU A 278 28.45 -34.60 -5.67
C LEU A 278 29.25 -35.68 -6.39
N ARG A 279 28.61 -36.73 -6.92
CA ARG A 279 29.23 -37.76 -7.77
C ARG A 279 29.84 -37.12 -9.00
N ASN A 280 29.09 -36.27 -9.71
CA ASN A 280 29.58 -35.57 -10.89
C ASN A 280 30.79 -34.68 -10.59
N ARG A 281 30.83 -34.04 -9.40
CA ARG A 281 31.98 -33.22 -8.98
C ARG A 281 33.21 -34.05 -8.58
N ARG A 282 33.00 -35.21 -7.95
CA ARG A 282 34.08 -36.09 -7.48
C ARG A 282 34.63 -36.99 -8.59
N GLY A 283 33.83 -37.30 -9.61
CA GLY A 283 34.20 -38.22 -10.69
C GLY A 283 34.14 -39.71 -10.33
N HIS A 284 33.82 -40.05 -9.07
CA HIS A 284 33.73 -41.42 -8.59
C HIS A 284 32.59 -41.60 -7.57
N GLU A 285 32.27 -42.85 -7.24
CA GLU A 285 31.24 -43.19 -6.25
C GLU A 285 31.65 -42.85 -4.82
N ARG A 286 30.65 -42.73 -3.96
CA ARG A 286 30.82 -42.36 -2.56
C ARG A 286 31.58 -43.45 -1.80
N LEU A 287 32.63 -43.05 -1.08
CA LEU A 287 33.50 -43.96 -0.30
C LEU A 287 33.20 -44.01 1.21
N VAL A 288 32.27 -43.17 1.69
CA VAL A 288 31.88 -43.07 3.10
C VAL A 288 30.39 -43.34 3.28
N ALA A 289 29.95 -43.80 4.45
CA ALA A 289 28.54 -44.09 4.71
C ALA A 289 27.63 -42.87 4.47
N PRO A 290 26.37 -43.05 4.01
CA PRO A 290 25.32 -42.02 3.92
C PRO A 290 25.27 -41.12 5.16
N GLY A 291 25.05 -39.82 4.98
CA GLY A 291 25.06 -38.85 6.09
C GLY A 291 26.44 -38.42 6.65
N ALA A 292 27.55 -39.08 6.30
CA ALA A 292 28.90 -38.63 6.69
C ALA A 292 29.29 -37.31 5.99
N GLY A 293 29.74 -36.30 6.75
CA GLY A 293 30.20 -35.00 6.26
C GLY A 293 29.53 -33.78 6.93
N ALA A 294 29.86 -32.58 6.44
CA ALA A 294 29.30 -31.35 6.97
C ALA A 294 27.77 -31.27 6.76
N LYS A 295 27.03 -31.06 7.85
CA LYS A 295 25.57 -30.92 7.81
C LYS A 295 25.19 -29.62 7.09
N PRO A 296 24.19 -29.65 6.20
CA PRO A 296 23.74 -28.45 5.51
C PRO A 296 23.13 -27.45 6.51
N ARG A 297 23.33 -26.14 6.25
CA ARG A 297 22.78 -25.06 7.09
C ARG A 297 21.24 -25.00 7.12
N LEU A 298 20.58 -25.61 6.13
CA LEU A 298 19.13 -25.78 6.07
C LEU A 298 18.81 -27.26 5.94
N THR A 299 17.86 -27.74 6.73
CA THR A 299 17.30 -29.09 6.60
C THR A 299 16.54 -29.25 5.28
N SER A 300 16.31 -30.47 4.80
CA SER A 300 15.53 -30.72 3.58
C SER A 300 14.12 -30.13 3.70
N ALA A 301 13.47 -30.33 4.85
CA ALA A 301 12.18 -29.72 5.16
C ALA A 301 12.20 -28.19 5.12
N ASP A 302 13.25 -27.54 5.65
CA ASP A 302 13.34 -26.07 5.62
C ASP A 302 13.64 -25.53 4.22
N ARG A 303 14.38 -26.28 3.39
CA ARG A 303 14.58 -25.94 1.98
C ARG A 303 13.28 -25.99 1.20
N VAL A 304 12.45 -27.01 1.43
CA VAL A 304 11.10 -27.10 0.84
C VAL A 304 10.27 -25.92 1.31
N LEU A 305 10.13 -25.71 2.63
CA LEU A 305 9.34 -24.61 3.18
C LEU A 305 9.79 -23.23 2.69
N ALA A 306 11.09 -22.94 2.72
CA ALA A 306 11.64 -21.68 2.21
C ALA A 306 11.34 -21.48 0.72
N THR A 307 11.40 -22.55 -0.07
CA THR A 307 11.06 -22.51 -1.50
C THR A 307 9.56 -22.29 -1.72
N VAL A 308 8.69 -22.94 -0.94
CA VAL A 308 7.24 -22.70 -0.96
C VAL A 308 6.96 -21.22 -0.67
N LEU A 309 7.50 -20.67 0.42
CA LEU A 309 7.29 -19.26 0.80
C LEU A 309 7.85 -18.29 -0.25
N HIS A 310 8.97 -18.62 -0.88
CA HIS A 310 9.53 -17.87 -1.99
C HIS A 310 8.62 -17.90 -3.24
N LEU A 311 8.08 -19.06 -3.61
CA LEU A 311 7.17 -19.22 -4.76
C LEU A 311 5.79 -18.59 -4.51
N ARG A 312 5.34 -18.57 -3.25
CA ARG A 312 4.21 -17.75 -2.79
C ARG A 312 4.49 -16.25 -2.91
N LYS A 313 5.74 -15.86 -3.20
CA LYS A 313 6.25 -14.49 -3.35
C LYS A 313 6.11 -13.61 -2.08
N LEU A 314 5.95 -14.22 -0.90
CA LEU A 314 5.57 -13.51 0.33
C LEU A 314 6.61 -12.50 0.84
N ALA A 315 7.89 -12.73 0.56
CA ALA A 315 9.02 -12.02 1.15
C ALA A 315 10.20 -11.93 0.16
N THR A 316 11.10 -10.97 0.38
CA THR A 316 12.39 -10.92 -0.33
C THR A 316 13.28 -12.09 0.11
N MET A 317 14.30 -12.42 -0.70
CA MET A 317 15.28 -13.45 -0.33
C MET A 317 16.04 -13.10 0.97
N ASP A 318 16.30 -11.81 1.21
CA ASP A 318 16.95 -11.35 2.44
C ASP A 318 16.06 -11.58 3.66
N LEU A 319 14.77 -11.25 3.55
CA LEU A 319 13.82 -11.51 4.63
C LEU A 319 13.65 -13.01 4.89
N LEU A 320 13.55 -13.85 3.85
CA LEU A 320 13.57 -15.30 4.03
C LEU A 320 14.88 -15.78 4.66
N GLY A 321 16.01 -15.19 4.29
CA GLY A 321 17.30 -15.44 4.93
C GLY A 321 17.23 -15.21 6.44
N GLN A 322 16.73 -14.05 6.87
CA GLN A 322 16.54 -13.71 8.27
C GLN A 322 15.62 -14.70 9.00
N LEU A 323 14.48 -15.07 8.40
CA LEU A 323 13.50 -15.98 9.00
C LEU A 323 14.05 -17.40 9.23
N PHE A 324 14.92 -17.86 8.35
CA PHE A 324 15.58 -19.17 8.46
C PHE A 324 16.98 -19.09 9.06
N ASN A 325 17.36 -17.95 9.66
CA ASN A 325 18.67 -17.69 10.24
C ASN A 325 19.84 -18.06 9.28
N THR A 326 19.73 -17.61 8.04
CA THR A 326 20.65 -17.93 6.94
C THR A 326 20.79 -16.74 5.98
N THR A 327 21.51 -16.92 4.88
CA THR A 327 21.73 -15.86 3.88
C THR A 327 20.77 -15.96 2.71
N ALA A 328 20.47 -14.83 2.06
CA ALA A 328 19.68 -14.80 0.82
C ALA A 328 20.23 -15.72 -0.28
N MET A 329 21.56 -15.84 -0.37
CA MET A 329 22.20 -16.76 -1.31
C MET A 329 21.88 -18.23 -1.00
N THR A 330 21.75 -18.59 0.28
CA THR A 330 21.38 -19.94 0.70
C THR A 330 19.93 -20.25 0.35
N ILE A 331 19.02 -19.28 0.53
CA ILE A 331 17.61 -19.39 0.10
C ILE A 331 17.51 -19.53 -1.42
N SER A 332 18.26 -18.71 -2.17
CA SER A 332 18.29 -18.76 -3.64
C SER A 332 18.75 -20.13 -4.16
N ARG A 333 19.81 -20.70 -3.55
CA ARG A 333 20.25 -22.07 -3.86
C ARG A 333 19.19 -23.11 -3.53
N ALA A 334 18.55 -23.01 -2.37
CA ALA A 334 17.46 -23.92 -1.99
C ALA A 334 16.30 -23.87 -3.00
N ALA A 335 15.88 -22.67 -3.44
CA ALA A 335 14.85 -22.51 -4.44
C ALA A 335 15.26 -23.10 -5.80
N LYS A 336 16.52 -22.94 -6.21
CA LYS A 336 17.04 -23.53 -7.45
C LYS A 336 17.06 -25.07 -7.40
N ASP A 337 17.38 -25.64 -6.25
CA ASP A 337 17.43 -27.10 -6.06
C ASP A 337 16.02 -27.71 -6.03
N VAL A 338 15.08 -27.10 -5.31
CA VAL A 338 13.75 -27.68 -5.03
C VAL A 338 12.74 -27.44 -6.16
N ARG A 339 12.85 -26.32 -6.90
CA ARG A 339 11.86 -25.95 -7.93
C ARG A 339 11.68 -27.01 -9.04
N PRO A 340 12.74 -27.61 -9.62
CA PRO A 340 12.58 -28.67 -10.61
C PRO A 340 11.86 -29.89 -10.06
N LEU A 341 12.06 -30.22 -8.77
CA LEU A 341 11.39 -31.34 -8.13
C LEU A 341 9.89 -31.06 -7.91
N LEU A 342 9.53 -29.83 -7.54
CA LEU A 342 8.11 -29.42 -7.46
C LEU A 342 7.42 -29.54 -8.83
N GLU A 343 8.08 -29.11 -9.89
CA GLU A 343 7.57 -29.20 -11.27
C GLU A 343 7.41 -30.66 -11.71
N ALA A 344 8.38 -31.53 -11.41
CA ALA A 344 8.32 -32.96 -11.71
C ALA A 344 7.16 -33.69 -11.00
N HIS A 345 6.77 -33.23 -9.81
CA HIS A 345 5.64 -33.77 -9.05
C HIS A 345 4.31 -33.05 -9.35
N GLY A 346 4.28 -32.16 -10.35
CA GLY A 346 3.06 -31.44 -10.75
C GLY A 346 2.56 -30.42 -9.73
N VAL A 347 3.36 -30.05 -8.73
CA VAL A 347 2.95 -29.16 -7.63
C VAL A 347 3.06 -27.70 -8.09
N ARG A 348 1.91 -27.08 -8.35
CA ARG A 348 1.83 -25.64 -8.63
C ARG A 348 1.51 -24.87 -7.36
N ILE A 349 2.43 -23.99 -6.98
CA ILE A 349 2.26 -23.10 -5.83
C ILE A 349 1.76 -21.75 -6.33
N PRO A 350 0.48 -21.38 -6.11
CA PRO A 350 -0.05 -20.10 -6.56
C PRO A 350 0.61 -18.97 -5.78
N ALA A 351 0.91 -17.85 -6.43
CA ALA A 351 1.42 -16.68 -5.73
C ALA A 351 0.40 -16.19 -4.68
N SER A 352 0.88 -15.81 -3.50
CA SER A 352 0.07 -15.13 -2.51
C SER A 352 -0.11 -13.65 -2.89
N THR A 353 -1.23 -13.09 -2.45
CA THR A 353 -1.51 -11.63 -2.47
C THR A 353 -0.83 -10.89 -1.32
N ALA A 354 -0.36 -11.59 -0.28
CA ALA A 354 0.37 -10.98 0.83
C ALA A 354 1.85 -10.74 0.49
N ARG A 355 2.40 -9.63 0.99
CA ARG A 355 3.83 -9.26 0.88
C ARG A 355 4.30 -8.66 2.20
N PHE A 356 5.39 -9.19 2.73
CA PHE A 356 5.96 -8.79 4.01
C PHE A 356 7.35 -8.20 3.80
N ARG A 357 7.69 -7.17 4.58
CA ARG A 357 9.01 -6.53 4.57
C ARG A 357 9.82 -6.85 5.82
N THR A 358 9.14 -7.15 6.91
CA THR A 358 9.75 -7.47 8.20
C THR A 358 9.19 -8.77 8.79
N PRO A 359 9.91 -9.44 9.70
CA PRO A 359 9.36 -10.56 10.47
C PRO A 359 8.12 -10.15 11.29
N THR A 360 8.11 -8.94 11.81
CA THR A 360 6.99 -8.39 12.59
C THR A 360 5.70 -8.30 11.76
N ASP A 361 5.80 -7.96 10.46
CA ASP A 361 4.64 -7.95 9.56
C ASP A 361 3.98 -9.35 9.48
N ILE A 362 4.79 -10.41 9.47
CA ILE A 362 4.32 -11.81 9.38
C ILE A 362 3.66 -12.21 10.71
N ALA A 363 4.26 -11.84 11.84
CA ALA A 363 3.70 -12.16 13.16
C ALA A 363 2.32 -11.51 13.37
N ARG A 364 2.17 -10.24 12.97
CA ARG A 364 0.89 -9.52 12.99
C ARG A 364 -0.13 -10.13 12.02
N PHE A 365 0.32 -10.53 10.84
CA PHE A 365 -0.56 -11.14 9.84
C PHE A 365 -1.17 -12.45 10.34
N LEU A 366 -0.40 -13.25 11.08
CA LEU A 366 -0.85 -14.49 11.69
C LEU A 366 -1.63 -14.30 13.00
N ASP A 367 -1.89 -13.05 13.42
CA ASP A 367 -2.57 -12.67 14.67
C ASP A 367 -1.97 -13.36 15.93
N LEU A 368 -0.65 -13.62 15.91
CA LEU A 368 0.04 -14.35 16.99
C LEU A 368 0.00 -13.62 18.34
N ASP A 369 -0.29 -12.31 18.33
CA ASP A 369 -0.43 -11.48 19.53
C ASP A 369 -1.76 -11.71 20.28
N LYS A 370 -2.80 -12.26 19.64
CA LYS A 370 -4.11 -12.52 20.28
C LYS A 370 -4.26 -13.93 20.86
N ASN A 371 -3.40 -14.87 20.46
CA ASN A 371 -3.48 -16.27 20.92
C ASN A 371 -2.79 -16.54 22.26
N LYS A 372 -2.24 -15.53 22.95
CA LYS A 372 -1.90 -15.63 24.38
C LYS A 372 -3.20 -15.58 25.21
N ILE A 373 -4.01 -16.64 25.13
CA ILE A 373 -5.04 -16.89 26.15
C ILE A 373 -4.28 -17.10 27.47
N LYS A 374 -4.44 -16.18 28.42
CA LYS A 374 -3.98 -16.39 29.80
C LYS A 374 -4.58 -17.71 30.29
N PRO A 375 -3.80 -18.68 30.78
CA PRO A 375 -4.39 -19.81 31.47
C PRO A 375 -5.01 -19.23 32.76
N THR A 376 -6.33 -19.24 32.82
CA THR A 376 -7.07 -18.99 34.06
C THR A 376 -6.77 -20.16 35.00
N CYS A 377 -5.98 -19.89 36.03
CA CYS A 377 -6.05 -20.61 37.31
C CYS A 377 -6.53 -19.60 38.35
#